data_AF-J0CU97-F1
#
_entry.id   AF-J0CU97-F1
#
_cell.length_a   1.000
_cell.length_b   1.000
_cell.length_c   1.000
_cell.angle_alpha   90.00
_cell.angle_beta   90.00
_cell.angle_gamma   90.00
#
_symmetry.space_group_name_H-M   'P 1'
#
loop_
_entity.id
_entity.type
_entity.pdbx_description
1 polymer ?
#
loop_
_entity_poly.entity_id
_entity_poly.type
_entity_poly.pdbx_seq_one_letter_code
_entity_poly.pdbx_strand_id
1 'polypeptide(L)'
;VKRRPGVLNERRADYFKGHTAVKALMLPQFDKIKGAPTVATEDDAVAVLRSLLPHGFYLQVERRNGKPKPLKLMSAQQFSPDGHYVWLYEGPRWKTYVTGAAILLVILVGSTFQAWPDRCKELVAYALCTPIVFYAFVGVLAVLSQVLFAITSRVVAPGIWLFPNLLEDCSVLQSFVPVWAWHQPGAVAQTKRKR
;
A
#
# COMPACT_ATOMS: atom_id res chain seq x y z
N VAL A 1 -3.52 -4.00 21.10
CA VAL A 1 -2.34 -4.60 21.80
C VAL A 1 -1.06 -4.31 21.03
N LYS A 2 0.07 -4.00 21.70
CA LYS A 2 1.38 -3.80 21.04
C LYS A 2 1.93 -5.12 20.48
N ARG A 3 2.04 -5.22 19.16
CA ARG A 3 2.60 -6.38 18.44
C ARG A 3 4.13 -6.33 18.44
N ARG A 4 4.77 -7.48 18.65
CA ARG A 4 6.23 -7.65 18.59
C ARG A 4 6.57 -8.79 17.64
N PRO A 5 7.58 -8.64 16.77
CA PRO A 5 7.93 -9.70 15.84
C PRO A 5 8.70 -10.82 16.55
N GLY A 6 8.35 -12.07 16.24
CA GLY A 6 9.04 -13.29 16.64
C GLY A 6 9.01 -14.33 15.52
N VAL A 7 9.60 -15.50 15.77
CA VAL A 7 9.60 -16.62 14.82
C VAL A 7 9.02 -17.84 15.51
N LEU A 8 8.00 -18.43 14.92
CA LEU A 8 7.33 -19.65 15.37
C LEU A 8 7.38 -20.66 14.23
N ASN A 9 7.97 -21.85 14.47
CA ASN A 9 8.12 -22.90 13.45
C ASN A 9 8.67 -22.35 12.12
N GLU A 10 9.75 -21.59 12.19
CA GLU A 10 10.43 -20.96 11.05
C GLU A 10 9.62 -19.89 10.28
N ARG A 11 8.36 -19.62 10.68
CA ARG A 11 7.55 -18.52 10.15
C ARG A 11 7.62 -17.30 11.05
N ARG A 12 7.60 -16.10 10.45
CA ARG A 12 7.47 -14.84 11.20
C ARG A 12 6.07 -14.77 11.79
N ALA A 13 5.98 -14.53 13.09
CA ALA A 13 4.72 -14.41 13.80
C ALA A 13 4.78 -13.22 14.76
N ASP A 14 3.67 -12.51 14.90
CA ASP A 14 3.55 -11.44 15.88
C ASP A 14 3.12 -12.01 17.22
N TYR A 15 3.79 -11.59 18.29
CA TYR A 15 3.45 -11.96 19.65
C TYR A 15 3.16 -10.75 20.52
N PHE A 16 2.41 -10.97 21.60
CA PHE A 16 2.02 -9.98 22.59
C PHE A 16 2.11 -10.54 24.02
N LYS A 17 1.93 -9.69 25.03
CA LYS A 17 1.89 -10.07 26.46
C LYS A 17 0.44 -10.13 26.94
N GLY A 18 0.11 -11.10 27.78
CA GLY A 18 -1.25 -11.32 28.33
C GLY A 18 -1.83 -10.07 29.01
N HIS A 19 -1.09 -9.43 29.91
CA HIS A 19 -1.52 -8.23 30.61
C HIS A 19 -1.80 -7.05 29.67
N THR A 20 -1.13 -7.01 28.51
CA THR A 20 -1.42 -5.98 27.49
C THR A 20 -2.70 -6.29 26.71
N ALA A 21 -3.13 -7.56 26.67
CA ALA A 21 -4.41 -7.96 26.11
C ALA A 21 -5.57 -7.69 27.08
N VAL A 22 -5.40 -8.00 28.38
CA VAL A 22 -6.37 -7.64 29.44
C VAL A 22 -6.65 -6.13 29.41
N LYS A 23 -5.59 -5.31 29.44
CA LYS A 23 -5.71 -3.86 29.31
C LYS A 23 -6.36 -3.39 28.02
N ALA A 24 -6.22 -4.15 26.93
CA ALA A 24 -6.82 -3.77 25.65
C ALA A 24 -8.33 -4.03 25.59
N LEU A 25 -8.85 -5.00 26.36
CA LEU A 25 -10.28 -5.26 26.48
C LEU A 25 -11.01 -4.19 27.30
N MET A 26 -10.31 -3.55 28.24
CA MET A 26 -10.86 -2.44 29.04
C MET A 26 -10.85 -1.09 28.32
N LEU A 27 -10.26 -1.00 27.13
CA LEU A 27 -10.23 0.26 26.40
C LEU A 27 -11.63 0.54 25.84
N PRO A 28 -12.09 1.81 25.81
CA PRO A 28 -13.40 2.20 25.28
C PRO A 28 -13.57 1.95 23.78
N GLN A 29 -12.53 1.45 23.11
CA GLN A 29 -12.57 1.00 21.72
C GLN A 29 -13.28 -0.36 21.60
N PHE A 30 -13.23 -1.18 22.64
CA PHE A 30 -13.84 -2.50 22.65
C PHE A 30 -15.36 -2.42 22.73
N ASP A 31 -15.91 -1.48 23.51
CA ASP A 31 -17.36 -1.25 23.64
C ASP A 31 -18.04 -0.83 22.33
N LYS A 32 -17.26 -0.31 21.38
CA LYS A 32 -17.77 0.09 20.06
C LYS A 32 -17.95 -1.09 19.10
N ILE A 33 -17.44 -2.27 19.46
CA ILE A 33 -17.51 -3.47 18.61
C ILE A 33 -18.87 -4.12 18.80
N LYS A 34 -19.68 -4.13 17.73
CA LYS A 34 -20.99 -4.77 17.74
C LYS A 34 -20.85 -6.28 17.97
N GLY A 35 -21.55 -6.83 18.96
CA GLY A 35 -21.58 -8.25 19.28
C GLY A 35 -20.45 -8.74 20.20
N ALA A 36 -19.62 -7.84 20.74
CA ALA A 36 -18.63 -8.19 21.76
C ALA A 36 -19.28 -8.27 23.17
N PRO A 37 -18.80 -9.18 24.05
CA PRO A 37 -19.24 -9.23 25.44
C PRO A 37 -18.80 -7.96 26.19
N THR A 38 -19.65 -7.42 27.07
CA THR A 38 -19.28 -6.27 27.92
C THR A 38 -18.26 -6.72 28.97
N VAL A 39 -17.16 -5.98 29.12
CA VAL A 39 -16.08 -6.29 30.06
C VAL A 39 -15.92 -5.11 31.01
N ALA A 40 -16.35 -5.27 32.26
CA ALA A 40 -16.25 -4.22 33.29
C ALA A 40 -15.05 -4.42 34.22
N THR A 41 -14.72 -5.68 34.56
CA THR A 41 -13.67 -6.02 35.53
C THR A 41 -12.47 -6.72 34.86
N GLU A 42 -11.29 -6.68 35.49
CA GLU A 42 -10.13 -7.44 35.01
C GLU A 42 -10.40 -8.95 34.96
N ASP A 43 -11.14 -9.48 35.92
CA ASP A 43 -11.52 -10.90 35.97
C ASP A 43 -12.44 -11.29 34.82
N ASP A 44 -13.35 -10.40 34.42
CA ASP A 44 -14.22 -10.60 33.26
C ASP A 44 -13.40 -10.66 31.96
N ALA A 45 -12.40 -9.77 31.84
CA ALA A 45 -11.49 -9.75 30.69
C ALA A 45 -10.69 -11.06 30.59
N VAL A 46 -10.24 -11.58 31.74
CA VAL A 46 -9.55 -12.88 31.85
C VAL A 46 -10.49 -14.02 31.45
N ALA A 47 -11.76 -14.00 31.89
CA ALA A 47 -12.75 -15.01 31.54
C ALA A 47 -13.05 -15.02 30.03
N VAL A 48 -13.20 -13.84 29.41
CA VAL A 48 -13.38 -13.70 27.95
C VAL A 48 -12.17 -14.26 27.21
N LEU A 49 -10.94 -13.92 27.62
CA LEU A 49 -9.73 -14.47 27.01
C LEU A 49 -9.63 -16.00 27.21
N ARG A 50 -10.07 -16.55 28.34
CA ARG A 50 -10.15 -18.02 28.50
C ARG A 50 -11.14 -18.65 27.52
N SER A 51 -12.30 -18.04 27.30
CA SER A 51 -13.31 -18.53 26.35
C SER A 51 -12.86 -18.48 24.89
N LEU A 52 -11.88 -17.63 24.56
CA LEU A 52 -11.33 -17.51 23.21
C LEU A 52 -10.21 -18.51 22.90
N LEU A 53 -9.60 -19.14 23.91
CA LEU A 53 -8.52 -20.13 23.70
C LEU A 53 -8.91 -21.30 22.78
N PRO A 54 -10.11 -21.92 22.90
CA PRO A 54 -10.51 -23.04 22.04
C PRO A 54 -10.62 -22.68 20.56
N HIS A 55 -10.86 -21.40 20.24
CA HIS A 55 -10.98 -20.92 18.86
C HIS A 55 -9.62 -20.81 18.15
N GLY A 56 -8.51 -20.92 18.88
CA GLY A 56 -7.16 -20.95 18.30
C GLY A 56 -6.68 -19.62 17.71
N PHE A 57 -7.35 -18.50 18.01
CA PHE A 57 -6.94 -17.17 17.55
C PHE A 57 -5.55 -16.78 18.05
N TYR A 58 -5.21 -17.17 19.27
CA TYR A 58 -3.89 -17.01 19.85
C TYR A 58 -3.53 -18.20 20.71
N LEU A 59 -2.23 -18.46 20.86
CA LEU A 59 -1.71 -19.54 21.70
C LEU A 59 -0.58 -19.04 22.59
N GLN A 60 -0.46 -19.62 23.78
CA GLN A 60 0.62 -19.36 24.71
C GLN A 60 1.93 -19.90 24.17
N VAL A 61 2.96 -19.06 24.21
CA VAL A 61 4.30 -19.36 23.73
C VAL A 61 5.34 -19.02 24.77
N GLU A 62 6.36 -19.86 24.85
CA GLU A 62 7.58 -19.58 25.60
C GLU A 62 8.58 -18.87 24.70
N ARG A 63 9.20 -17.82 25.23
CA ARG A 63 10.24 -17.07 24.52
C ARG A 63 11.60 -17.65 24.87
N ARG A 64 12.37 -18.05 23.87
CA ARG A 64 13.77 -18.41 24.05
C ARG A 64 14.68 -17.23 23.75
N ASN A 65 15.89 -17.24 24.30
CA ASN A 65 16.92 -16.27 23.95
C ASN A 65 17.42 -16.57 22.53
N GLY A 66 17.43 -15.54 21.67
CA GLY A 66 17.86 -15.63 20.27
C GLY A 66 17.47 -14.39 19.47
N LYS A 67 18.22 -14.08 18.40
CA LYS A 67 17.88 -13.06 17.40
C LYS A 67 17.87 -13.74 16.03
N PRO A 68 16.71 -13.85 15.35
CA PRO A 68 15.37 -13.45 15.77
C PRO A 68 14.84 -14.26 16.96
N LYS A 69 13.88 -13.71 17.73
CA LYS A 69 13.35 -14.34 18.95
C LYS A 69 12.57 -15.62 18.61
N PRO A 70 13.06 -16.81 18.96
CA PRO A 70 12.33 -18.05 18.75
C PRO A 70 11.20 -18.16 19.77
N LEU A 71 10.01 -18.49 19.29
CA LEU A 71 8.83 -18.78 20.06
C LEU A 71 8.58 -20.29 19.99
N LYS A 72 8.37 -20.94 21.15
CA LYS A 72 7.97 -22.34 21.22
C LYS A 72 6.55 -22.43 21.78
N LEU A 73 5.69 -23.23 21.15
CA LEU A 73 4.34 -23.48 21.67
C LEU A 73 4.42 -24.26 22.99
N MET A 74 3.64 -23.84 23.98
CA MET A 74 3.45 -24.61 25.20
C MET A 74 2.44 -25.75 24.98
N SER A 75 2.71 -26.93 25.54
CA SER A 75 1.81 -28.09 25.43
C SER A 75 0.55 -27.94 26.29
N ALA A 76 0.68 -27.31 27.46
CA ALA A 76 -0.46 -26.95 28.31
C ALA A 76 -0.84 -25.49 28.02
N GLN A 77 -2.07 -25.27 27.53
CA GLN A 77 -2.58 -23.96 27.18
C GLN A 77 -3.51 -23.46 28.30
N GLN A 78 -3.04 -22.48 29.07
CA GLN A 78 -3.86 -21.81 30.07
C GLN A 78 -3.63 -20.30 29.99
N PHE A 79 -4.70 -19.52 30.04
CA PHE A 79 -4.54 -18.07 30.02
C PHE A 79 -3.98 -17.58 31.37
N SER A 80 -2.86 -16.88 31.30
CA SER A 80 -2.17 -16.22 32.41
C SER A 80 -1.77 -14.79 31.98
N PRO A 81 -2.04 -13.77 32.81
CA PRO A 81 -1.68 -12.37 32.49
C PRO A 81 -0.18 -12.16 32.22
N ASP A 82 0.69 -12.91 32.87
CA ASP A 82 2.16 -12.77 32.70
C ASP A 82 2.70 -13.55 31.49
N GLY A 83 1.85 -14.34 30.84
CA GLY A 83 2.16 -15.14 29.68
C GLY A 83 2.48 -14.32 28.42
N HIS A 84 3.15 -14.97 27.48
CA HIS A 84 3.35 -14.47 26.12
C HIS A 84 2.50 -15.27 25.16
N TYR A 85 1.87 -14.58 24.21
CA TYR A 85 0.91 -15.16 23.28
C TYR A 85 1.24 -14.78 21.86
N VAL A 86 1.13 -15.74 20.94
CA VAL A 86 1.32 -15.51 19.50
C VAL A 86 -0.04 -15.35 18.83
N TRP A 87 -0.15 -14.38 17.91
CA TRP A 87 -1.33 -14.22 17.06
C TRP A 87 -1.27 -15.24 15.91
N LEU A 88 -2.31 -16.05 15.74
CA LEU A 88 -2.43 -17.04 14.67
C LEU A 88 -3.55 -16.72 13.68
N TYR A 89 -4.24 -15.60 13.86
CA TYR A 89 -5.27 -15.15 12.94
C TYR A 89 -4.63 -14.51 11.72
N GLU A 90 -4.72 -15.23 10.64
CA GLU A 90 -4.51 -14.70 9.31
C GLU A 90 -5.80 -13.98 8.92
N GLY A 91 -5.68 -12.68 8.58
CA GLY A 91 -6.82 -11.86 8.18
C GLY A 91 -7.63 -12.47 7.03
N PRO A 92 -8.78 -11.88 6.69
CA PRO A 92 -9.72 -12.52 5.78
C PRO A 92 -9.10 -12.66 4.38
N ARG A 93 -8.90 -13.92 3.95
CA ARG A 93 -8.19 -14.30 2.69
C ARG A 93 -8.98 -14.04 1.41
N TRP A 94 -10.19 -13.47 1.52
CA TRP A 94 -11.07 -13.20 0.38
C TRP A 94 -10.40 -12.36 -0.71
N LYS A 95 -9.57 -11.38 -0.35
CA LYS A 95 -8.84 -10.55 -1.32
C LYS A 95 -7.93 -11.41 -2.20
N THR A 96 -7.24 -12.38 -1.63
CA THR A 96 -6.38 -13.30 -2.39
C THR A 96 -7.19 -14.12 -3.37
N TYR A 97 -8.35 -14.64 -2.94
CA TYR A 97 -9.24 -15.39 -3.83
C TYR A 97 -9.82 -14.51 -4.96
N VAL A 98 -10.27 -13.30 -4.64
CA VAL A 98 -10.81 -12.35 -5.63
C VAL A 98 -9.73 -11.94 -6.64
N THR A 99 -8.53 -11.59 -6.18
CA THR A 99 -7.42 -11.26 -7.07
C THR A 99 -7.03 -12.45 -7.94
N GLY A 100 -6.97 -13.67 -7.36
CA GLY A 100 -6.70 -14.89 -8.12
C GLY A 100 -7.74 -15.14 -9.21
N ALA A 101 -9.03 -15.03 -8.87
CA ALA A 101 -10.13 -15.17 -9.82
C ALA A 101 -10.11 -14.09 -10.92
N ALA A 102 -9.80 -12.84 -10.57
CA ALA A 102 -9.68 -11.75 -11.53
C ALA A 102 -8.55 -11.99 -12.54
N ILE A 103 -7.39 -12.45 -12.08
CA ILE A 103 -6.26 -12.78 -12.96
C ILE A 103 -6.64 -13.93 -13.92
N LEU A 104 -7.29 -14.97 -13.41
CA LEU A 104 -7.76 -16.09 -14.24
C LEU A 104 -8.77 -15.63 -15.29
N LEU A 105 -9.72 -14.76 -14.92
CA LEU A 105 -10.68 -14.19 -15.87
C LEU A 105 -9.99 -13.37 -16.96
N VAL A 106 -9.02 -12.53 -16.61
CA VAL A 106 -8.26 -11.73 -17.59
C VAL A 106 -7.53 -12.63 -18.58
N ILE A 107 -6.91 -13.71 -18.12
CA ILE A 107 -6.21 -14.67 -18.99
C ILE A 107 -7.20 -15.41 -19.90
N LEU A 108 -8.34 -15.85 -19.37
CA LEU A 108 -9.36 -16.59 -20.13
C LEU A 108 -10.03 -15.70 -21.19
N VAL A 109 -10.36 -14.47 -20.81
CA VAL A 109 -10.89 -13.45 -21.73
C VAL A 109 -9.82 -13.11 -22.77
N GLY A 110 -8.58 -12.86 -22.37
CA GLY A 110 -7.47 -12.56 -23.28
C GLY A 110 -7.12 -13.70 -24.25
N SER A 111 -7.17 -14.96 -23.83
CA SER A 111 -6.83 -16.10 -24.69
C SER A 111 -7.85 -16.31 -25.80
N THR A 112 -9.12 -15.93 -25.58
CA THR A 112 -10.18 -16.00 -26.59
C THR A 112 -10.20 -14.83 -27.56
N PHE A 113 -9.20 -13.93 -27.53
CA PHE A 113 -9.13 -12.74 -28.40
C PHE A 113 -9.36 -13.03 -29.89
N GLN A 114 -8.90 -14.19 -30.38
CA GLN A 114 -9.12 -14.62 -31.77
C GLN A 114 -10.61 -14.76 -32.13
N ALA A 115 -11.44 -15.18 -31.17
CA ALA A 115 -12.87 -15.44 -31.34
C ALA A 115 -13.75 -14.22 -31.01
N TRP A 116 -13.18 -13.07 -30.63
CA TRP A 116 -13.96 -11.90 -30.27
C TRP A 116 -14.67 -11.28 -31.49
N PRO A 117 -15.81 -10.60 -31.29
CA PRO A 117 -16.43 -9.79 -32.34
C PRO A 117 -15.46 -8.71 -32.84
N ASP A 118 -15.53 -8.38 -34.13
CA ASP A 118 -14.56 -7.46 -34.74
C ASP A 118 -14.58 -6.05 -34.11
N ARG A 119 -15.75 -5.60 -33.63
CA ARG A 119 -15.88 -4.35 -32.88
C ARG A 119 -15.00 -4.30 -31.63
N CYS A 120 -14.87 -5.40 -30.91
CA CYS A 120 -14.04 -5.44 -29.71
C CYS A 120 -12.54 -5.41 -30.07
N LYS A 121 -12.14 -6.01 -31.19
CA LYS A 121 -10.77 -5.96 -31.69
C LYS A 121 -10.38 -4.55 -32.09
N GLU A 122 -11.27 -3.84 -32.80
CA GLU A 122 -11.09 -2.43 -33.16
C GLU A 122 -10.92 -1.55 -31.92
N LEU A 123 -11.77 -1.71 -30.89
CA LEU A 123 -11.67 -0.96 -29.65
C LEU A 123 -10.32 -1.18 -28.94
N VAL A 124 -9.85 -2.42 -28.87
CA VAL A 124 -8.53 -2.73 -28.30
C VAL A 124 -7.42 -2.09 -29.13
N ALA A 125 -7.51 -2.14 -30.47
CA ALA A 125 -6.53 -1.51 -31.35
C ALA A 125 -6.46 0.01 -31.13
N TYR A 126 -7.61 0.70 -31.08
CA TYR A 126 -7.64 2.14 -30.79
C TYR A 126 -7.12 2.45 -29.39
N ALA A 127 -7.49 1.66 -28.37
CA ALA A 127 -7.00 1.85 -27.01
C ALA A 127 -5.47 1.69 -26.91
N LEU A 128 -4.87 0.76 -27.67
CA LEU A 128 -3.41 0.56 -27.71
C LEU A 128 -2.70 1.63 -28.54
N CYS A 129 -3.29 2.11 -29.63
CA CYS A 129 -2.71 3.17 -30.47
C CYS A 129 -2.78 4.55 -29.81
N THR A 130 -3.83 4.83 -29.02
CA THR A 130 -4.04 6.13 -28.36
C THR A 130 -2.84 6.61 -27.53
N PRO A 131 -2.28 5.83 -26.59
CA PRO A 131 -1.13 6.28 -25.81
C PRO A 131 0.11 6.47 -26.69
N ILE A 132 0.30 5.67 -27.73
CA ILE A 132 1.45 5.80 -28.65
C ILE A 132 1.40 7.14 -29.38
N VAL A 133 0.22 7.50 -29.92
CA VAL A 133 0.02 8.80 -30.58
C VAL A 133 0.20 9.95 -29.58
N PHE A 134 -0.32 9.80 -28.36
CA PHE A 134 -0.15 10.79 -27.30
C PHE A 134 1.32 10.99 -26.91
N TYR A 135 2.08 9.92 -26.72
CA TYR A 135 3.51 9.99 -26.42
C TYR A 135 4.32 10.60 -27.56
N ALA A 136 4.00 10.27 -28.82
CA ALA A 136 4.63 10.88 -29.99
C ALA A 136 4.35 12.40 -30.03
N PHE A 137 3.12 12.81 -29.76
CA PHE A 137 2.73 14.22 -29.67
C PHE A 137 3.51 14.98 -28.58
N VAL A 138 3.60 14.42 -27.36
CA VAL A 138 4.40 15.00 -26.28
C VAL A 138 5.88 15.07 -26.65
N GLY A 139 6.40 14.05 -27.33
CA GLY A 139 7.79 14.04 -27.83
C GLY A 139 8.07 15.16 -28.82
N VAL A 140 7.16 15.40 -29.77
CA VAL A 140 7.27 16.52 -30.72
C VAL A 140 7.26 17.86 -29.99
N LEU A 141 6.35 18.06 -29.03
CA LEU A 141 6.31 19.29 -28.23
C LEU A 141 7.60 19.50 -27.42
N ALA A 142 8.18 18.43 -26.88
CA ALA A 142 9.46 18.50 -26.17
C ALA A 142 10.59 18.96 -27.10
N VAL A 143 10.68 18.42 -28.31
CA VAL A 143 11.69 18.84 -29.30
C VAL A 143 11.48 20.30 -29.72
N LEU A 144 10.24 20.71 -30.01
CA LEU A 144 9.90 22.09 -30.36
C LEU A 144 10.29 23.09 -29.26
N SER A 145 9.99 22.74 -28.00
CA SER A 145 10.42 23.51 -26.83
C SER A 145 11.93 23.71 -26.79
N GLN A 146 12.71 22.64 -26.96
CA GLN A 146 14.18 22.70 -26.96
C GLN A 146 14.75 23.53 -28.12
N VAL A 147 14.20 23.40 -29.33
CA VAL A 147 14.63 24.18 -30.50
C VAL A 147 14.33 25.66 -30.32
N LEU A 148 13.13 26.02 -29.83
CA LEU A 148 12.77 27.41 -29.55
C LEU A 148 13.63 28.02 -28.45
N PHE A 149 13.92 27.26 -27.39
CA PHE A 149 14.83 27.70 -26.33
C PHE A 149 16.25 27.94 -26.87
N ALA A 150 16.77 27.02 -27.69
CA ALA A 150 18.09 27.15 -28.31
C ALA A 150 18.20 28.39 -29.20
N ILE A 151 17.19 28.65 -30.05
CA ILE A 151 17.16 29.82 -30.93
C ILE A 151 17.03 31.12 -30.13
N THR A 152 16.05 31.20 -29.22
CA THR A 152 15.79 32.44 -28.46
C THR A 152 16.96 32.78 -27.55
N SER A 153 17.60 31.80 -26.91
CA SER A 153 18.79 32.02 -26.08
C SER A 153 19.98 32.64 -26.83
N ARG A 154 20.07 32.45 -28.16
CA ARG A 154 21.13 33.02 -29.01
C ARG A 154 20.81 34.40 -29.57
N VAL A 155 19.52 34.75 -29.70
CA VAL A 155 19.07 36.01 -30.32
C VAL A 155 18.66 37.05 -29.27
N VAL A 156 17.99 36.64 -28.19
CA VAL A 156 17.49 37.51 -27.11
C VAL A 156 17.77 36.86 -25.76
N ALA A 157 18.69 37.43 -24.97
CA ALA A 157 18.85 37.04 -23.57
C ALA A 157 17.79 37.78 -22.73
N PRO A 158 16.96 37.11 -21.89
CA PRO A 158 16.89 35.68 -21.57
C PRO A 158 16.03 34.86 -22.56
N GLY A 159 16.42 33.61 -22.84
CA GLY A 159 15.69 32.72 -23.74
C GLY A 159 14.27 32.39 -23.25
N ILE A 160 13.34 32.24 -24.19
CA ILE A 160 11.95 31.84 -23.92
C ILE A 160 11.90 30.32 -23.85
N TRP A 161 11.39 29.78 -22.75
CA TRP A 161 11.15 28.34 -22.58
C TRP A 161 9.65 28.06 -22.76
N LEU A 162 9.29 27.34 -23.82
CA LEU A 162 7.91 26.89 -24.06
C LEU A 162 7.63 25.59 -23.28
N PHE A 163 6.58 25.53 -22.47
CA PHE A 163 6.26 24.40 -21.57
C PHE A 163 7.44 23.95 -20.67
N PRO A 164 7.85 24.75 -19.67
CA PRO A 164 8.95 24.41 -18.76
C PRO A 164 8.73 23.09 -18.01
N ASN A 165 7.48 22.74 -17.71
CA ASN A 165 7.11 21.58 -16.89
C ASN A 165 6.93 20.28 -17.72
N LEU A 166 7.19 20.30 -19.04
CA LEU A 166 6.93 19.15 -19.91
C LEU A 166 7.90 17.98 -19.66
N LEU A 167 9.13 18.28 -19.26
CA LEU A 167 10.17 17.29 -18.91
C LEU A 167 10.39 17.18 -17.40
N GLU A 168 9.61 17.89 -16.60
CA GLU A 168 9.64 17.79 -15.14
C GLU A 168 8.71 16.67 -14.68
N ASP A 169 9.02 16.05 -13.53
CA ASP A 169 8.23 14.95 -12.94
C ASP A 169 6.87 15.44 -12.42
N CYS A 170 5.99 15.84 -13.34
CA CYS A 170 4.70 16.45 -13.10
C CYS A 170 3.58 15.63 -13.75
N SER A 171 2.38 15.73 -13.19
CA SER A 171 1.19 15.14 -13.80
C SER A 171 0.91 15.75 -15.18
N VAL A 172 0.37 14.96 -16.11
CA VAL A 172 0.11 15.37 -17.51
C VAL A 172 -0.54 16.75 -17.65
N LEU A 173 -1.53 17.09 -16.81
CA LEU A 173 -2.21 18.39 -16.87
C LEU A 173 -1.32 19.57 -16.41
N GLN A 174 -0.45 19.33 -15.43
CA GLN A 174 0.49 20.33 -14.91
C GLN A 174 1.69 20.52 -15.86
N SER A 175 1.98 19.55 -16.73
CA SER A 175 3.01 19.67 -17.75
C SER A 175 2.72 20.73 -18.81
N PHE A 176 1.43 21.02 -19.07
CA PHE A 176 0.99 22.00 -20.08
C PHE A 176 0.77 23.43 -19.52
N VAL A 177 1.02 23.66 -18.23
CA VAL A 177 0.84 24.97 -17.59
C VAL A 177 2.07 25.28 -16.73
N PRO A 178 2.74 26.44 -16.89
CA PRO A 178 2.46 27.54 -17.83
C PRO A 178 2.88 27.21 -19.27
N VAL A 179 2.22 27.85 -20.25
CA VAL A 179 2.49 27.64 -21.69
C VAL A 179 3.89 28.11 -22.08
N TRP A 180 4.39 29.19 -21.47
CA TRP A 180 5.73 29.71 -21.68
C TRP A 180 6.25 30.40 -20.42
N ALA A 181 7.57 30.43 -20.25
CA ALA A 181 8.24 31.15 -19.17
C ALA A 181 9.59 31.71 -19.65
N TRP A 182 10.02 32.82 -19.07
CA TRP A 182 11.38 33.32 -19.27
C TRP A 182 12.37 32.47 -18.48
N HIS A 183 13.50 32.11 -19.09
CA HIS A 183 14.55 31.38 -18.38
C HIS A 183 15.29 32.32 -17.42
N GLN A 184 14.93 32.25 -16.13
CA GLN A 184 15.61 32.97 -15.05
C GLN A 184 16.69 32.08 -14.42
N PRO A 185 17.99 32.42 -14.52
CA PRO A 185 19.05 31.75 -13.77
C PRO A 185 18.92 32.11 -12.28
N GLY A 186 18.05 31.43 -11.53
CA GLY A 186 17.92 31.62 -10.08
C GLY A 186 16.58 31.24 -9.43
N ALA A 187 15.51 30.99 -10.18
CA ALA A 187 14.18 30.76 -9.60
C ALA A 187 14.01 29.38 -8.90
N VAL A 188 14.88 28.41 -9.18
CA VAL A 188 14.81 27.04 -8.60
C VAL A 188 15.01 27.04 -7.07
N ALA A 189 15.62 28.08 -6.50
CA ALA A 189 15.87 28.18 -5.06
C ALA A 189 14.69 28.73 -4.23
N GLN A 190 13.76 29.49 -4.83
CA GLN A 190 12.73 30.23 -4.08
C GLN A 190 11.49 29.36 -3.77
N THR A 191 11.14 28.41 -4.63
CA THR A 191 9.97 27.53 -4.41
C THR A 191 10.20 26.49 -3.31
N LYS A 192 11.47 26.10 -3.05
CA LYS A 192 11.82 25.20 -1.93
C LYS A 192 11.71 25.85 -0.54
N ARG A 193 11.63 27.18 -0.44
CA ARG A 193 11.57 27.90 0.85
C ARG A 193 10.14 28.17 1.35
N LYS A 194 9.12 27.84 0.55
CA LYS A 194 7.70 28.09 0.87
C LYS A 194 6.85 26.81 1.01
N ARG A 195 7.47 25.63 1.08
CA ARG A 195 6.80 24.38 1.45
C ARG A 195 7.33 23.87 2.77
#